data_AF-A0A537YT54-F1
#
_entry.id   AF-A0A537YT54-F1
#
_cell.length_a   1.000
_cell.length_b   1.000
_cell.length_c   1.000
_cell.angle_alpha   90.00
_cell.angle_beta   90.00
_cell.angle_gamma   90.00
#
_symmetry.space_group_name_H-M   'P 1'
#
loop_
_entity.id
_entity.type
_entity.pdbx_description
1 polymer ?
#
loop_
_entity_poly.entity_id
_entity_poly.type
_entity_poly.pdbx_seq_one_letter_code
_entity_poly.pdbx_strand_id
1 'polypeptide(L)'
;MPKRPNDLRERLSPAAVVFALLVLATLAAFAYSQRVKRDPLVLDKVSFVGAPVLEPKDPVHPFTPNGDCVYDRVRIRFRTTISDDGMVQVIKPGGRVVVTLDRGTFLKRYSFHTYYWDGRQRGGGTARPGRYKLRVKLGSERTLVTPGVIRLHRSSEKAKSRC
;
A
#
# COMPACT_ATOMS: atom_id res chain seq x y z
N MET A 1 -7.22 67.56 -35.20
CA MET A 1 -8.24 66.54 -34.89
C MET A 1 -7.88 65.87 -33.57
N PRO A 2 -8.70 65.95 -32.49
CA PRO A 2 -8.39 65.29 -31.23
C PRO A 2 -8.74 63.80 -31.28
N LYS A 3 -7.82 62.96 -30.82
CA LYS A 3 -7.96 61.50 -30.70
C LYS A 3 -8.94 61.19 -29.55
N ARG A 4 -10.03 60.46 -29.83
CA ARG A 4 -10.95 59.98 -28.78
C ARG A 4 -10.21 59.04 -27.82
N PRO A 5 -10.37 59.18 -26.50
CA PRO A 5 -9.81 58.22 -25.55
C PRO A 5 -10.59 56.90 -25.64
N ASN A 6 -9.88 55.77 -25.67
CA ASN A 6 -10.46 54.44 -25.54
C ASN A 6 -11.06 54.29 -24.14
N ASP A 7 -12.39 54.30 -24.07
CA ASP A 7 -13.15 53.97 -22.87
C ASP A 7 -12.95 52.48 -22.53
N LEU A 8 -11.99 52.21 -21.66
CA LEU A 8 -11.69 50.89 -21.08
C LEU A 8 -12.74 50.54 -20.01
N ARG A 9 -14.02 50.54 -20.39
CA ARG A 9 -15.09 49.95 -19.59
C ARG A 9 -15.44 48.60 -20.19
N GLU A 10 -14.53 47.64 -20.02
CA GLU A 10 -14.87 46.22 -20.10
C GLU A 10 -15.89 45.94 -19.00
N ARG A 11 -17.18 46.04 -19.35
CA ARG A 11 -18.25 45.51 -18.51
C ARG A 11 -18.06 43.99 -18.53
N LEU A 12 -17.49 43.45 -17.46
CA LEU A 12 -17.43 42.01 -17.21
C LEU A 12 -18.79 41.41 -17.55
N SER A 13 -18.84 40.57 -18.60
CA SER A 13 -20.07 39.89 -18.98
C SER A 13 -20.58 39.08 -17.78
N PRO A 14 -21.89 39.15 -17.44
CA PRO A 14 -22.45 38.34 -16.36
C PRO A 14 -22.09 36.85 -16.50
N ALA A 15 -22.01 36.36 -17.74
CA ALA A 15 -21.59 35.00 -18.04
C ALA A 15 -20.13 34.73 -17.63
N ALA A 16 -19.23 35.68 -17.83
CA ALA A 16 -17.83 35.55 -17.43
C ALA A 16 -17.69 35.53 -15.90
N VAL A 17 -18.49 36.32 -15.18
CA VAL A 17 -18.52 36.33 -13.71
C VAL A 17 -19.04 35.00 -13.18
N VAL A 18 -20.16 34.49 -13.71
CA VAL A 18 -20.72 33.19 -13.32
C VAL A 18 -19.73 32.07 -13.62
N PHE A 19 -19.10 32.07 -14.79
CA PHE A 19 -18.08 31.09 -15.14
C PHE A 19 -16.90 31.11 -14.17
N ALA A 20 -16.36 32.29 -13.86
CA ALA A 20 -15.25 32.44 -12.91
C ALA A 20 -15.62 31.93 -11.51
N LEU A 21 -16.84 32.23 -11.04
CA LEU A 21 -17.35 31.72 -9.75
C LEU A 21 -17.47 30.20 -9.74
N LEU A 22 -17.99 29.59 -10.81
CA LEU A 22 -18.10 28.13 -10.92
C LEU A 22 -16.72 27.45 -10.95
N VAL A 23 -15.75 28.03 -11.66
CA VAL A 23 -14.37 27.52 -11.69
C VAL A 23 -13.75 27.61 -10.29
N LEU A 24 -13.86 28.74 -9.60
CA LEU A 24 -13.34 28.89 -8.24
C LEU A 24 -14.00 27.92 -7.25
N ALA A 25 -15.33 27.76 -7.32
CA ALA A 25 -16.05 26.79 -6.50
C ALA A 25 -15.58 25.36 -6.76
N THR A 26 -15.36 25.00 -8.03
CA THR A 26 -14.88 23.67 -8.41
C THR A 26 -13.45 23.42 -7.92
N LEU A 27 -12.56 24.41 -8.07
CA LEU A 27 -11.19 24.32 -7.56
C LEU A 27 -11.15 24.21 -6.03
N ALA A 28 -12.01 24.96 -5.32
CA ALA A 28 -12.15 24.88 -3.87
C ALA A 28 -12.66 23.50 -3.43
N ALA A 29 -13.70 22.98 -4.08
CA ALA A 29 -14.24 21.64 -3.81
C ALA A 29 -13.20 20.55 -4.10
N PHE A 30 -12.45 20.69 -5.20
CA PHE A 30 -11.35 19.77 -5.53
C PHE A 30 -10.25 19.83 -4.48
N ALA A 31 -9.79 21.02 -4.08
CA ALA A 31 -8.77 21.20 -3.05
C ALA A 31 -9.20 20.63 -1.69
N TYR A 32 -10.47 20.82 -1.32
CA TYR A 32 -11.06 20.22 -0.13
C TYR A 32 -11.03 18.69 -0.21
N SER A 33 -11.46 18.11 -1.33
CA SER A 33 -11.41 16.66 -1.55
C SER A 33 -9.98 16.11 -1.50
N GLN A 34 -9.00 16.82 -2.09
CA GLN A 34 -7.59 16.43 -2.03
C GLN A 34 -7.05 16.44 -0.60
N ARG A 35 -7.42 17.43 0.21
CA ARG A 35 -7.04 17.49 1.63
C ARG A 35 -7.59 16.30 2.42
N VAL A 36 -8.85 15.93 2.18
CA VAL A 36 -9.50 14.79 2.83
C VAL A 36 -8.84 13.46 2.42
N LYS A 37 -8.37 13.33 1.17
CA LYS A 37 -7.74 12.11 0.65
C LYS A 37 -6.26 11.94 1.00
N ARG A 38 -5.60 12.94 1.60
CA ARG A 38 -4.22 12.81 2.07
C ARG A 38 -4.18 11.98 3.35
N ASP A 39 -4.31 10.66 3.19
CA ASP A 39 -4.00 9.74 4.28
C ASP A 39 -2.52 9.91 4.64
N PRO A 40 -2.17 10.24 5.90
CA PRO A 40 -0.78 10.25 6.32
C PRO A 40 -0.24 8.85 6.07
N LEU A 41 0.97 8.76 5.50
CA LEU A 41 1.58 7.47 5.21
C LEU A 41 1.77 6.71 6.54
N VAL A 42 0.85 5.79 6.83
CA VAL A 42 0.82 5.09 8.13
C VAL A 42 1.89 4.00 8.20
N LEU A 43 2.27 3.46 7.03
CA LEU A 43 3.33 2.48 6.87
C LEU A 43 4.44 3.07 6.01
N ASP A 44 5.66 3.14 6.54
CA ASP A 44 6.86 3.50 5.81
C ASP A 44 7.85 2.32 5.76
N LYS A 45 8.83 2.40 4.84
CA LYS A 45 9.93 1.44 4.72
C LYS A 45 9.48 -0.03 4.61
N VAL A 46 8.47 -0.29 3.80
CA VAL A 46 7.96 -1.64 3.54
C VAL A 46 8.94 -2.43 2.66
N SER A 47 9.32 -3.63 3.08
CA SER A 47 10.13 -4.57 2.31
C SER A 47 9.62 -6.01 2.40
N PHE A 48 9.84 -6.76 1.34
CA PHE A 48 9.43 -8.14 1.13
C PHE A 48 10.62 -8.95 0.62
N VAL A 49 11.36 -9.58 1.52
CA VAL A 49 12.67 -10.15 1.21
C VAL A 49 12.61 -11.66 1.43
N GLY A 50 12.97 -12.46 0.44
CA GLY A 50 13.06 -13.91 0.61
C GLY A 50 14.17 -14.27 1.61
N ALA A 51 13.85 -15.10 2.60
CA ALA A 51 14.83 -15.62 3.57
C ALA A 51 15.77 -16.61 2.87
N PRO A 52 17.07 -16.69 3.25
CA PRO A 52 17.69 -16.09 4.43
C PRO A 52 18.34 -14.71 4.20
N VAL A 53 18.11 -14.03 3.08
CA VAL A 53 18.82 -12.78 2.72
C VAL A 53 18.70 -11.72 3.83
N LEU A 54 19.82 -11.40 4.47
CA LEU A 54 19.91 -10.45 5.59
C LEU A 54 20.03 -9.01 5.11
N GLU A 55 20.90 -8.77 4.13
CA GLU A 55 21.22 -7.47 3.53
C GLU A 55 20.83 -7.42 2.05
N PRO A 56 19.53 -7.25 1.76
CA PRO A 56 19.04 -7.24 0.39
C PRO A 56 19.42 -5.93 -0.33
N LYS A 57 19.88 -6.04 -1.58
CA LYS A 57 20.07 -4.87 -2.46
C LYS A 57 18.73 -4.27 -2.91
N ASP A 58 17.73 -5.14 -3.14
CA ASP A 58 16.38 -4.71 -3.53
C ASP A 58 15.36 -4.98 -2.42
N PRO A 59 14.38 -4.08 -2.20
CA PRO A 59 13.39 -4.23 -1.13
C PRO A 59 12.35 -5.32 -1.42
N VAL A 60 12.34 -5.92 -2.62
CA VAL A 60 11.33 -6.91 -3.03
C VAL A 60 12.01 -8.09 -3.73
N HIS A 61 11.82 -9.29 -3.19
CA HIS A 61 12.29 -10.54 -3.79
C HIS A 61 11.12 -11.53 -3.93
N PRO A 62 11.08 -12.30 -5.04
CA PRO A 62 10.21 -13.45 -5.12
C PRO A 62 10.66 -14.53 -4.13
N PHE A 63 9.73 -15.40 -3.75
CA PHE A 63 10.00 -16.55 -2.91
C PHE A 63 9.33 -17.82 -3.48
N THR A 64 9.94 -18.98 -3.26
CA THR A 64 9.58 -20.27 -3.85
C THR A 64 9.60 -21.34 -2.75
N PRO A 65 8.45 -21.68 -2.14
CA PRO A 65 8.38 -22.70 -1.09
C PRO A 65 8.57 -24.11 -1.66
N ASN A 66 9.81 -24.56 -1.76
CA ASN A 66 10.20 -25.88 -2.28
C ASN A 66 10.94 -26.75 -1.25
N GLY A 67 11.29 -26.21 -0.08
CA GLY A 67 11.98 -26.92 0.98
C GLY A 67 13.50 -27.00 0.79
N ASP A 68 14.09 -26.16 -0.05
CA ASP A 68 15.55 -26.10 -0.23
C ASP A 68 16.25 -25.14 0.76
N CYS A 69 15.50 -24.59 1.73
CA CYS A 69 15.92 -23.61 2.72
C CYS A 69 16.29 -22.23 2.14
N VAL A 70 16.15 -22.02 0.84
CA VAL A 70 16.53 -20.82 0.10
C VAL A 70 15.28 -20.22 -0.55
N TYR A 71 14.89 -19.03 -0.10
CA TYR A 71 13.66 -18.37 -0.54
C TYR A 71 12.38 -19.16 -0.27
N ASP A 72 12.39 -20.06 0.71
CA ASP A 72 11.20 -20.80 1.15
C ASP A 72 10.16 -19.93 1.86
N ARG A 73 10.62 -18.84 2.47
CA ARG A 73 9.80 -17.90 3.23
C ARG A 73 10.11 -16.48 2.80
N VAL A 74 9.11 -15.61 2.83
CA VAL A 74 9.30 -14.18 2.70
C VAL A 74 9.28 -13.51 4.06
N ARG A 75 10.30 -12.71 4.33
CA ARG A 75 10.40 -11.76 5.43
C ARG A 75 9.68 -10.48 5.03
N ILE A 76 8.60 -10.18 5.72
CA ILE A 76 7.80 -8.97 5.57
C ILE A 76 8.24 -8.01 6.67
N ARG A 77 8.77 -6.86 6.29
CA ARG A 77 9.21 -5.84 7.24
C ARG A 77 8.58 -4.50 6.89
N PHE A 78 8.07 -3.79 7.87
CA PHE A 78 7.56 -2.44 7.70
C PHE A 78 7.72 -1.64 8.98
N ARG A 79 7.67 -0.32 8.89
CA ARG A 79 7.64 0.58 10.03
C ARG A 79 6.30 1.31 10.07
N THR A 80 5.78 1.54 11.26
CA THR A 80 4.54 2.29 11.46
C THR A 80 4.85 3.71 11.90
N THR A 81 4.07 4.69 11.44
CA THR A 81 4.20 6.09 11.86
C THR A 81 3.23 6.47 12.99
N ILE A 82 2.34 5.56 13.37
CA ILE A 82 1.42 5.67 14.51
C ILE A 82 1.49 4.41 15.39
N SER A 83 1.04 4.53 16.64
CA SER A 83 0.83 3.41 17.55
C SER A 83 -0.66 3.06 17.55
N ASP A 84 -0.99 1.79 17.33
CA ASP A 84 -2.35 1.27 17.43
C ASP A 84 -2.32 -0.25 17.50
N ASP A 85 -3.44 -0.86 17.91
CA ASP A 85 -3.64 -2.30 17.75
C ASP A 85 -3.96 -2.62 16.29
N GLY A 86 -3.34 -3.67 15.78
CA GLY A 86 -3.37 -3.98 14.38
C GLY A 86 -3.59 -5.44 14.03
N MET A 87 -4.01 -5.65 12.78
CA MET A 87 -4.14 -6.96 12.18
C MET A 87 -3.33 -7.00 10.88
N VAL A 88 -2.43 -7.96 10.77
CA VAL A 88 -1.51 -8.09 9.64
C VAL A 88 -1.92 -9.28 8.80
N GLN A 89 -2.20 -9.05 7.52
CA GLN A 89 -2.78 -10.04 6.62
C GLN A 89 -2.10 -10.03 5.26
N VAL A 90 -1.97 -11.22 4.66
CA VAL A 90 -1.60 -11.36 3.26
C VAL A 90 -2.87 -11.56 2.45
N ILE A 91 -3.04 -10.75 1.41
CA ILE A 91 -4.22 -10.74 0.55
C ILE A 91 -3.85 -10.99 -0.92
N LYS A 92 -4.80 -11.53 -1.69
CA LYS A 92 -4.74 -11.54 -3.16
C LYS A 92 -5.16 -10.19 -3.74
N PRO A 93 -4.81 -9.90 -5.01
CA PRO A 93 -5.53 -8.92 -5.81
C PRO A 93 -7.05 -9.14 -5.68
N GLY A 94 -7.81 -8.08 -5.47
CA GLY A 94 -9.25 -8.16 -5.14
C GLY A 94 -9.57 -8.27 -3.65
N GLY A 95 -8.58 -8.29 -2.75
CA GLY A 95 -8.80 -8.13 -1.29
C GLY A 95 -9.08 -9.41 -0.52
N ARG A 96 -9.10 -10.57 -1.18
CA ARG A 96 -9.32 -11.87 -0.53
C ARG A 96 -8.16 -12.23 0.39
N VAL A 97 -8.46 -12.53 1.65
CA VAL A 97 -7.48 -12.96 2.64
C VAL A 97 -6.94 -14.34 2.32
N VAL A 98 -5.62 -14.49 2.37
CA VAL A 98 -4.89 -15.74 2.18
C VAL A 98 -4.51 -16.30 3.53
N VAL A 99 -3.86 -15.46 4.35
CA VAL A 99 -3.46 -15.78 5.71
C VAL A 99 -3.50 -14.52 6.55
N THR A 100 -3.79 -14.69 7.85
CA THR A 100 -3.60 -13.65 8.87
C THR A 100 -2.35 -13.99 9.64
N LEU A 101 -1.34 -13.14 9.56
CA LEU A 101 -0.05 -13.32 10.21
C LEU A 101 -0.15 -12.98 11.69
N ASP A 102 -0.96 -11.97 12.02
CA ASP A 102 -1.17 -11.51 13.39
C ASP A 102 -2.56 -10.89 13.57
N ARG A 103 -3.15 -11.02 14.76
CA ARG A 103 -4.47 -10.50 15.15
C ARG A 103 -4.36 -9.74 16.47
N GLY A 104 -4.60 -8.43 16.43
CA GLY A 104 -4.66 -7.60 17.65
C GLY A 104 -3.29 -7.33 18.26
N THR A 105 -2.28 -7.13 17.42
CA THR A 105 -0.92 -6.86 17.86
C THR A 105 -0.68 -5.37 18.01
N PHE A 106 -0.02 -4.96 19.08
CA PHE A 106 0.26 -3.56 19.30
C PHE A 106 1.42 -3.09 18.42
N LEU A 107 1.09 -2.32 17.37
CA LEU A 107 2.05 -1.82 16.40
C LEU A 107 2.59 -0.46 16.80
N LYS A 108 3.60 -0.45 17.68
CA LYS A 108 4.22 0.78 18.22
C LYS A 108 4.76 1.72 17.12
N ARG A 109 4.46 3.01 17.26
CA ARG A 109 4.98 4.11 16.42
C ARG A 109 6.50 4.04 16.27
N TYR A 110 6.95 4.35 15.06
CA TYR A 110 8.34 4.45 14.63
C TYR A 110 9.17 3.18 14.86
N SER A 111 8.51 2.04 15.06
CA SER A 111 9.14 0.74 15.31
C SER A 111 9.00 -0.15 14.08
N PHE A 112 9.98 -1.03 13.88
CA PHE A 112 9.94 -2.02 12.81
C PHE A 112 9.20 -3.27 13.28
N HIS A 113 8.29 -3.75 12.45
CA HIS A 113 7.55 -4.99 12.64
C HIS A 113 7.99 -5.98 11.57
N THR A 114 8.29 -7.22 11.99
CA THR A 114 8.80 -8.26 11.09
C THR A 114 7.92 -9.49 11.21
N TYR A 115 7.42 -9.97 10.07
CA TYR A 115 6.65 -11.18 9.95
C TYR A 115 7.25 -12.10 8.89
N TYR A 116 6.96 -13.39 8.98
CA TYR A 116 7.38 -14.38 8.00
C TYR A 116 6.16 -15.06 7.41
N TRP A 117 6.20 -15.29 6.10
CA TRP A 117 5.20 -16.08 5.42
C TRP A 117 5.86 -17.12 4.54
N ASP A 118 5.43 -18.36 4.69
CA ASP A 118 5.91 -19.56 4.00
C ASP A 118 5.08 -19.95 2.77
N GLY A 119 4.17 -19.07 2.35
CA GLY A 119 3.27 -19.34 1.23
C GLY A 119 2.05 -20.17 1.59
N ARG A 120 1.87 -20.58 2.85
CA ARG A 120 0.67 -21.33 3.26
C ARG A 120 -0.54 -20.42 3.42
N GLN A 121 -1.72 -20.97 3.17
CA GLN A 121 -3.00 -20.27 3.32
C GLN A 121 -3.82 -20.81 4.50
N ARG A 122 -4.82 -20.05 4.92
CA ARG A 122 -5.79 -20.47 5.94
C ARG A 122 -6.51 -21.74 5.48
N GLY A 123 -6.54 -22.75 6.35
CA GLY A 123 -7.14 -24.06 6.03
C GLY A 123 -6.16 -25.09 5.49
N GLY A 124 -4.87 -24.75 5.41
CA GLY A 124 -3.83 -25.66 4.93
C GLY A 124 -3.56 -25.54 3.43
N GLY A 125 -2.50 -26.21 3.00
CA GLY A 125 -2.00 -26.17 1.63
C GLY A 125 -1.25 -24.88 1.26
N THR A 126 -0.62 -24.93 0.08
CA THR A 126 0.18 -23.82 -0.46
C THR A 126 -0.73 -22.88 -1.26
N ALA A 127 -0.58 -21.58 -1.03
CA ALA A 127 -1.26 -20.57 -1.82
C ALA A 127 -0.82 -20.68 -3.29
N ARG A 128 -1.75 -20.40 -4.22
CA ARG A 128 -1.44 -20.49 -5.66
C ARG A 128 -0.31 -19.52 -6.03
N PRO A 129 0.61 -19.88 -6.95
CA PRO A 129 1.60 -18.94 -7.46
C PRO A 129 0.96 -17.65 -7.98
N GLY A 130 1.63 -16.52 -7.75
CA GLY A 130 1.15 -15.22 -8.20
C GLY A 130 1.54 -14.06 -7.30
N ARG A 131 0.78 -12.97 -7.45
CA ARG A 131 1.01 -11.70 -6.75
C ARG A 131 0.15 -11.63 -5.50
N TYR A 132 0.74 -11.11 -4.43
CA TYR A 132 0.11 -10.92 -3.13
C TYR A 132 0.45 -9.53 -2.59
N LYS A 133 -0.39 -9.00 -1.70
CA LYS A 133 -0.15 -7.72 -1.02
C LYS A 133 -0.28 -7.89 0.49
N LEU A 134 0.41 -7.03 1.22
CA LEU A 134 0.21 -6.88 2.66
C LEU A 134 -0.98 -5.94 2.90
N ARG A 135 -1.90 -6.38 3.74
CA ARG A 135 -2.96 -5.56 4.31
C ARG A 135 -2.71 -5.43 5.80
N VAL A 136 -2.62 -4.20 6.28
CA VAL A 136 -2.52 -3.90 7.71
C VAL A 136 -3.78 -3.12 8.09
N LYS A 137 -4.54 -3.64 9.05
CA LYS A 137 -5.61 -2.89 9.69
C LYS A 137 -5.09 -2.32 10.99
N LEU A 138 -5.38 -1.06 11.29
CA LEU A 138 -5.02 -0.38 12.52
C LEU A 138 -6.30 0.21 13.13
N GLY A 139 -6.57 -0.12 14.39
CA GLY A 139 -7.83 0.22 15.05
C GLY A 139 -9.05 -0.35 14.30
N SER A 140 -10.21 0.28 14.47
CA SER A 140 -11.47 -0.13 13.84
C SER A 140 -11.63 0.36 12.39
N GLU A 141 -11.12 1.55 12.07
CA GLU A 141 -11.48 2.27 10.84
C GLU A 141 -10.38 2.23 9.75
N ARG A 142 -9.12 1.99 10.09
CA ARG A 142 -8.01 2.18 9.13
C ARG A 142 -7.57 0.87 8.53
N THR A 143 -7.80 0.69 7.23
CA THR A 143 -7.27 -0.43 6.45
C THR A 143 -6.29 0.09 5.40
N LEU A 144 -5.07 -0.42 5.45
CA LEU A 144 -3.98 -0.02 4.57
C LEU A 144 -3.54 -1.21 3.75
N VAL A 145 -3.35 -1.00 2.46
CA VAL A 145 -2.72 -1.96 1.57
C VAL A 145 -1.39 -1.38 1.12
N THR A 146 -0.29 -2.05 1.45
CA THR A 146 1.04 -1.51 1.20
C THR A 146 1.31 -1.31 -0.29
N PRO A 147 2.02 -0.24 -0.69
CA PRO A 147 2.64 -0.18 -2.01
C PRO A 147 3.73 -1.25 -2.09
N GLY A 148 3.62 -2.17 -3.05
CA GLY A 148 4.53 -3.30 -3.22
C GLY A 148 3.80 -4.62 -3.41
N VAL A 149 4.51 -5.63 -3.90
CA VAL A 149 3.94 -6.94 -4.22
C VAL A 149 4.87 -8.04 -3.74
N ILE A 150 4.31 -8.96 -2.98
CA ILE A 150 4.93 -10.24 -2.66
C ILE A 150 4.70 -11.17 -3.85
N ARG A 151 5.78 -11.70 -4.44
CA ARG A 151 5.70 -12.64 -5.58
C ARG A 151 5.97 -14.05 -5.08
N LEU A 152 4.96 -14.90 -5.17
CA LEU A 152 5.06 -16.33 -4.89
C LEU A 152 5.24 -17.09 -6.20
N HIS A 153 6.37 -17.75 -6.38
CA HIS A 153 6.63 -18.57 -7.55
C HIS A 153 6.12 -20.00 -7.36
N ARG A 154 5.93 -20.69 -8.48
CA ARG A 154 5.61 -22.12 -8.46
C ARG A 154 6.84 -22.88 -8.00
N SER A 155 6.71 -23.62 -6.90
CA SER A 155 7.65 -24.65 -6.53
C SER A 155 7.55 -25.80 -7.53
N SER A 156 8.68 -26.23 -8.12
CA SER A 156 8.71 -27.51 -8.84
C SER A 156 8.53 -28.62 -7.81
N GLU A 157 7.60 -29.55 -8.07
CA GLU A 157 7.28 -30.70 -7.20
C GLU A 157 8.51 -31.53 -6.77
N LYS A 158 9.64 -31.38 -7.45
CA LYS A 158 10.92 -31.97 -7.04
C LYS A 158 11.72 -30.99 -6.19
N ALA A 159 11.59 -31.11 -4.87
CA ALA A 159 12.75 -31.22 -3.97
C ALA A 159 12.28 -31.69 -2.59
N LYS A 160 12.64 -32.93 -2.24
CA LYS A 160 12.74 -33.35 -0.84
C LYS A 160 14.17 -33.02 -0.40
N SER A 161 14.33 -32.00 0.41
CA SER A 161 15.39 -31.97 1.40
C SER A 161 14.80 -31.36 2.66
N ARG A 162 14.97 -32.02 3.80
CA ARG A 162 14.65 -31.40 5.08
C ARG A 162 15.74 -30.38 5.37
N CYS A 163 15.36 -29.12 5.51
CA CYS A 163 15.87 -28.30 6.59
C CYS A 163 15.51 -29.00 7.93
#